data_AF-A0A6J7CVE2-F1
#
_entry.id   AF-A0A6J7CVE2-F1
#
_cell.length_a   1.000
_cell.length_b   1.000
_cell.length_c   1.000
_cell.angle_alpha   90.00
_cell.angle_beta   90.00
_cell.angle_gamma   90.00
#
_symmetry.space_group_name_H-M   'P 1'
#
loop_
_entity.id
_entity.type
_entity.pdbx_description
1 polymer ?
#
loop_
_entity_poly.entity_id
_entity_poly.type
_entity_poly.pdbx_seq_one_letter_code
_entity_poly.pdbx_strand_id
1 'polypeptide(L)' 'MRDPACRERLFEVLEQCFADNMGSWDLRRDGTWVRNAPGPGEEPRSVQRELIAQALAQADAQA' A
#
# COMPACT_ATOMS: atom_id res chain seq x y z
N MET A 1 -6.28 -18.69 -6.79
CA MET A 1 -5.39 -18.87 -5.62
C MET A 1 -5.98 -19.96 -4.74
N ARG A 2 -5.21 -21.02 -4.43
CA ARG A 2 -5.74 -22.23 -3.77
C ARG A 2 -5.58 -22.23 -2.24
N ASP A 3 -4.58 -21.52 -1.72
CA ASP A 3 -4.37 -21.34 -0.29
C ASP A 3 -5.16 -20.10 0.22
N PRO A 4 -6.09 -20.26 1.18
CA PRO A 4 -6.81 -19.15 1.79
C PRO A 4 -5.91 -18.12 2.46
N ALA A 5 -4.82 -18.53 3.11
CA ALA A 5 -3.91 -17.61 3.82
C ALA A 5 -3.15 -16.72 2.83
N CYS A 6 -2.74 -17.27 1.69
CA CYS A 6 -2.18 -16.46 0.60
C CYS A 6 -3.20 -15.46 0.04
N ARG A 7 -4.48 -15.83 0.00
CA ARG A 7 -5.54 -14.94 -0.48
C ARG A 7 -5.78 -13.78 0.47
N GLU A 8 -5.88 -14.06 1.76
CA GLU A 8 -6.06 -13.03 2.79
C GLU A 8 -4.90 -12.05 2.77
N ARG A 9 -3.65 -12.56 2.79
CA ARG A 9 -2.46 -11.71 2.69
C ARG A 9 -2.44 -10.87 1.41
N LEU A 10 -2.86 -11.44 0.27
CA LEU A 10 -2.94 -10.67 -0.98
C LEU A 10 -3.93 -9.50 -0.85
N PHE A 11 -5.10 -9.74 -0.26
CA PHE A 11 -6.10 -8.68 -0.06
C PHE A 11 -5.58 -7.59 0.87
N GLU A 12 -4.92 -7.95 1.98
CA GLU A 12 -4.30 -6.99 2.89
C GLU A 12 -3.27 -6.09 2.16
N VAL A 13 -2.41 -6.69 1.33
CA VAL A 13 -1.42 -5.93 0.55
C VAL A 13 -2.11 -5.03 -0.47
N LEU A 14 -3.16 -5.52 -1.14
CA LEU A 14 -3.91 -4.70 -2.10
C LEU A 14 -4.63 -3.53 -1.42
N GLU A 15 -5.21 -3.74 -0.24
CA GLU A 15 -5.81 -2.66 0.55
C GLU A 15 -4.77 -1.58 0.92
N GLN A 16 -3.56 -1.98 1.31
CA GLN A 16 -2.46 -1.04 1.56
C GLN A 16 -2.04 -0.29 0.29
N CYS A 17 -1.95 -0.99 -0.85
CA CYS A 17 -1.66 -0.35 -2.14
C CYS A 17 -2.71 0.68 -2.53
N PHE A 18 -4.01 0.40 -2.31
CA PHE A 18 -5.08 1.34 -2.61
C PHE A 18 -5.16 2.50 -1.63
N ALA A 19 -4.64 2.34 -0.40
CA ALA A 19 -4.54 3.41 0.58
C ALA A 19 -3.31 4.30 0.38
N ASP A 20 -2.38 3.96 -0.52
CA ASP A 20 -1.20 4.77 -0.80
C ASP A 20 -1.61 6.12 -1.42
N ASN A 21 -1.27 7.20 -0.73
CA ASN A 21 -1.49 8.57 -1.19
C ASN A 21 -0.17 9.34 -1.39
N MET A 22 0.97 8.66 -1.33
CA MET A 22 2.29 9.28 -1.43
C MET A 22 3.08 8.88 -2.66
N GLY A 23 2.79 7.75 -3.30
CA GLY A 23 3.54 7.17 -4.41
C GLY A 23 2.65 6.69 -5.57
N SER A 24 1.34 6.58 -5.36
CA SER A 24 0.36 6.25 -6.41
C SER A 24 0.12 7.41 -7.39
N TRP A 25 -0.37 7.06 -8.58
CA TRP A 25 -0.72 8.00 -9.65
C TRP A 25 -2.10 7.68 -10.19
N ASP A 26 -2.92 8.71 -10.34
CA ASP A 26 -4.23 8.62 -10.99
C ASP A 26 -4.09 8.86 -12.50
N LEU A 27 -4.57 7.91 -13.31
CA LEU A 27 -4.82 8.14 -14.72
C LEU A 27 -6.17 8.86 -14.88
N ARG A 28 -6.13 10.12 -15.29
CA ARG A 28 -7.32 10.92 -15.54
C ARG A 28 -7.96 10.53 -16.88
N ARG A 29 -9.24 10.88 -17.05
CA ARG A 29 -10.03 10.56 -18.26
C ARG A 29 -9.42 11.14 -19.54
N ASP A 30 -8.70 12.25 -19.44
CA ASP A 30 -8.01 12.91 -20.54
C ASP A 30 -6.65 12.26 -20.90
N GLY A 31 -6.27 11.18 -20.21
CA GLY A 31 -5.01 10.48 -20.42
C GLY A 31 -3.82 11.07 -19.66
N THR A 32 -4.03 12.12 -18.85
CA THR A 32 -2.97 12.69 -18.02
C THR A 32 -2.76 11.87 -16.74
N TRP A 33 -1.51 11.80 -16.29
CA TRP A 33 -1.16 11.18 -15.02
C TRP A 33 -0.97 12.26 -13.97
N VAL A 34 -1.67 12.12 -12.84
CA VAL A 34 -1.53 13.01 -11.68
C VAL A 34 -1.02 12.19 -10.51
N ARG A 35 0.09 12.63 -9.92
CA ARG A 35 0.65 11.98 -8.73
C ARG A 35 -0.25 12.27 -7.54
N ASN A 36 -0.58 11.23 -6.78
CA ASN A 36 -1.33 11.40 -5.55
C ASN A 36 -0.43 12.03 -4.48
N ALA A 37 -1.06 12.87 -3.67
CA ALA A 37 -0.48 13.51 -2.51
C ALA A 37 -1.57 13.55 -1.42
N PRO A 38 -1.20 13.41 -0.14
CA PRO A 38 -2.16 13.52 0.95
C PRO A 38 -2.85 14.88 0.93
N GLY A 39 -4.18 14.87 1.07
CA GLY A 39 -4.98 16.07 1.24
C GLY A 39 -4.78 16.73 2.61
N PRO A 40 -5.34 17.93 2.83
CA PRO A 40 -5.30 18.59 4.14
C PRO A 40 -5.91 17.72 5.25
N GLY A 41 -5.11 17.36 6.25
CA GLY A 41 -5.54 16.53 7.38
C GLY A 41 -5.54 15.01 7.10
N GLU A 42 -5.14 14.57 5.91
CA GLU A 42 -4.95 13.15 5.63
C GLU A 42 -3.58 12.68 6.11
N GLU A 43 -3.54 11.48 6.68
CA GLU A 43 -2.28 10.84 7.06
C GLU A 43 -1.48 10.46 5.80
N PRO A 44 -0.17 10.77 5.76
CA PRO A 44 0.69 10.38 4.65
C PRO A 44 0.96 8.87 4.69
N ARG A 45 0.52 8.16 3.66
CA ARG A 45 0.66 6.70 3.51
C ARG A 45 1.50 6.32 2.31
N SER A 46 2.54 5.54 2.56
CA SER A 46 3.45 5.01 1.54
C SER A 46 3.54 3.50 1.69
N VAL A 47 2.94 2.78 0.74
CA VAL A 47 2.82 1.32 0.81
C VAL A 47 4.18 0.63 0.95
N GLN A 48 5.20 1.12 0.25
CA GLN A 48 6.55 0.57 0.33
C GLN A 48 7.14 0.72 1.74
N ARG A 49 6.95 1.88 2.38
CA ARG A 49 7.44 2.11 3.76
C ARG A 49 6.70 1.22 4.75
N GLU A 50 5.38 1.11 4.60
CA GLU A 50 4.53 0.31 5.49
C GLU A 50 4.87 -1.19 5.38
N LEU A 51 5.00 -1.73 4.16
CA LEU A 51 5.35 -3.13 3.92
C LEU A 51 6.77 -3.47 4.44
N ILE A 52 7.74 -2.57 4.26
CA ILE A 52 9.10 -2.76 4.81
C ILE A 52 9.04 -2.81 6.33
N ALA A 53 8.32 -1.88 6.98
CA ALA A 53 8.19 -1.87 8.43
C ALA A 53 7.52 -3.15 8.95
N GLN A 54 6.49 -3.65 8.28
CA GLN A 54 5.83 -4.92 8.61
C GLN A 54 6.77 -6.11 8.46
N ALA A 55 7.57 -6.16 7.38
CA ALA A 55 8.53 -7.24 7.16
C ALA A 55 9.64 -7.26 8.23
N LEU A 56 10.14 -6.09 8.62
CA LEU A 56 11.12 -5.97 9.71
C LEU A 56 10.53 -6.44 11.05
N ALA A 57 9.32 -6.00 11.39
CA ALA A 57 8.67 -6.43 12.62
C ALA A 57 8.41 -7.95 12.66
N GLN A 58 8.08 -8.56 11.51
CA GLN A 58 7.94 -10.02 11.41
C GLN A 58 9.27 -10.75 11.59
N ALA A 59 10.36 -10.22 11.04
CA ALA A 59 11.69 -10.79 11.21
C ALA A 59 12.14 -10.73 12.68
N ASP A 60 11.89 -9.60 13.36
CA ASP A 60 12.20 -9.43 14.78
C ASP A 60 11.39 -10.38 15.67
N ALA A 61 10.12 -10.63 15.34
CA ALA A 61 9.27 -11.56 16.07
C ALA A 61 9.64 -13.04 15.87
N GLN A 62 10.48 -13.35 14.88
CA GLN A 62 10.96 -14.69 14.56
C GLN A 62 12.37 -14.98 15.13
N ALA A 63 13.04 -13.97 15.70
CA ALA A 63 14.36 -14.06 16.33
C ALA A 63 14.26 -14.36 17.84
#